data_AF-A0A4R1ESK7-F1
#
_entry.id   AF-A0A4R1ESK7-F1
#
_cell.length_a   1.000
_cell.length_b   1.000
_cell.length_c   1.000
_cell.angle_alpha   90.00
_cell.angle_beta   90.00
_cell.angle_gamma   90.00
#
_symmetry.space_group_name_H-M   'P 1'
#
loop_
_entity.id
_entity.type
_entity.pdbx_description
1 polymer ?
#
loop_
_entity_poly.entity_id
_entity_poly.type
_entity_poly.pdbx_seq_one_letter_code
_entity_poly.pdbx_strand_id
1 'polypeptide(L)'
;MVILIAVSMMIYFVKAPSMSNSWSVGNAHSPSVTISGDQVEILNFRDIDWVKLDKTPTDSIQTRKQIEQDGYRTLNFPLSDIQTLKVAVSHFSAISEIAHLFILFELKDKTVIGLSVEARKEQGEDYTLIGGLTAKFEVIYLLGSHNDLVGLRQQRYEDVYIYPIKAKPAEVQSLFKVAAARTNQLDKNPELYHLFFKNCTTEIVSLVNQLSDQKYPWFVQHLAPGDAGKTLYELDMIDVKADSFEELQKLTLYKP
;
A
#
# COMPACT_ATOMS: atom_id res chain seq x y z
N MET A 1 -27.48 -4.06 -11.04
CA MET A 1 -26.41 -3.24 -10.44
C MET A 1 -26.85 -2.59 -9.13
N VAL A 2 -27.95 -1.81 -9.09
CA VAL A 2 -28.43 -1.12 -7.87
C VAL A 2 -28.69 -2.06 -6.68
N ILE A 3 -29.38 -3.19 -6.90
CA ILE A 3 -29.66 -4.17 -5.84
C ILE A 3 -28.37 -4.76 -5.26
N LEU A 4 -27.40 -5.06 -6.12
CA LEU A 4 -26.12 -5.63 -5.70
C LEU A 4 -25.30 -4.65 -4.86
N ILE A 5 -25.31 -3.36 -5.23
CA ILE A 5 -24.68 -2.29 -4.44
C ILE A 5 -25.40 -2.12 -3.09
N ALA A 6 -26.74 -2.13 -3.07
CA ALA A 6 -27.51 -2.00 -1.84
C ALA A 6 -27.26 -3.16 -0.87
N VAL A 7 -27.20 -4.40 -1.37
CA VAL A 7 -26.88 -5.59 -0.56
C VAL A 7 -25.44 -5.52 -0.04
N SER A 8 -24.49 -5.16 -0.89
CA SER A 8 -23.08 -4.97 -0.52
C SER A 8 -22.92 -3.92 0.59
N MET A 9 -23.59 -2.76 0.47
CA MET A 9 -23.62 -1.74 1.52
C MET A 9 -24.27 -2.25 2.81
N MET A 10 -25.38 -2.97 2.72
CA MET A 10 -26.04 -3.54 3.89
C MET A 10 -25.11 -4.49 4.66
N ILE A 11 -24.38 -5.35 3.97
CA ILE A 11 -23.39 -6.25 4.58
C ILE A 11 -22.28 -5.44 5.25
N TYR A 12 -21.77 -4.41 4.56
CA TYR A 12 -20.69 -3.56 5.07
C TYR A 12 -21.05 -2.88 6.40
N PHE A 13 -22.27 -2.37 6.54
CA PHE A 13 -22.69 -1.67 7.77
C PHE A 13 -23.08 -2.60 8.93
N VAL A 14 -23.33 -3.89 8.67
CA VAL A 14 -23.72 -4.86 9.71
C VAL A 14 -22.52 -5.64 10.25
N LYS A 15 -21.47 -5.81 9.45
CA LYS A 15 -20.26 -6.51 9.88
C LYS A 15 -19.39 -5.65 10.81
N ALA A 16 -18.78 -6.31 11.80
CA ALA A 16 -17.75 -5.73 12.63
C ALA A 16 -16.38 -6.27 12.20
N PRO A 17 -15.35 -5.41 12.13
CA PRO A 17 -13.98 -5.85 11.87
C PRO A 17 -13.41 -6.62 13.06
N SER A 18 -12.52 -7.58 12.78
CA SER A 18 -11.84 -8.41 13.78
C SER A 18 -10.34 -8.15 13.80
N MET A 19 -9.73 -8.27 14.98
CA MET A 19 -8.27 -8.17 15.17
C MET A 19 -7.64 -9.49 15.62
N SER A 20 -8.46 -10.47 16.05
CA SER A 20 -8.02 -11.73 16.67
C SER A 20 -8.03 -12.92 15.71
N ASN A 21 -8.00 -12.67 14.41
CA ASN A 21 -8.04 -13.74 13.41
C ASN A 21 -6.66 -14.39 13.23
N SER A 22 -6.67 -15.59 12.66
CA SER A 22 -5.43 -16.24 12.21
C SER A 22 -5.01 -15.64 10.88
N TRP A 23 -4.21 -14.57 10.92
CA TRP A 23 -3.81 -13.84 9.73
C TRP A 23 -2.87 -14.64 8.82
N SER A 24 -2.95 -14.40 7.51
CA SER A 24 -2.01 -14.95 6.55
C SER A 24 -0.61 -14.38 6.76
N VAL A 25 0.41 -15.07 6.24
CA VAL A 25 1.80 -14.60 6.27
C VAL A 25 1.91 -13.17 5.73
N GLY A 26 2.61 -12.31 6.47
CA GLY A 26 2.81 -10.90 6.15
C GLY A 26 1.70 -9.96 6.59
N ASN A 27 0.63 -10.47 7.21
CA ASN A 27 -0.51 -9.68 7.72
C ASN A 27 -0.70 -9.79 9.26
N ALA A 28 0.16 -10.56 9.93
CA ALA A 28 0.02 -10.87 11.35
C ALA A 28 0.29 -9.65 12.26
N HIS A 29 1.20 -8.76 11.87
CA HIS A 29 1.61 -7.63 12.70
C HIS A 29 1.15 -6.30 12.09
N SER A 30 0.36 -5.55 12.86
CA SER A 30 0.02 -4.17 12.51
C SER A 30 1.16 -3.24 12.90
N PRO A 31 1.60 -2.32 12.02
CA PRO A 31 2.62 -1.34 12.36
C PRO A 31 2.08 -0.25 13.29
N SER A 32 2.97 0.30 14.10
CA SER A 32 2.70 1.49 14.91
C SER A 32 3.80 2.52 14.68
N VAL A 33 3.42 3.79 14.60
CA VAL A 33 4.33 4.89 14.30
C VAL A 33 4.28 5.94 15.40
N THR A 34 5.41 6.18 16.06
CA THR A 34 5.56 7.28 17.02
C THR A 34 6.39 8.39 16.40
N ILE A 35 5.90 9.63 16.47
CA ILE A 35 6.63 10.82 16.02
C ILE A 35 6.80 11.75 17.21
N SER A 36 8.05 11.93 17.66
CA SER A 36 8.42 12.79 18.79
C SER A 36 9.40 13.88 18.32
N GLY A 37 8.87 15.07 18.06
CA GLY A 37 9.65 16.14 17.44
C GLY A 37 10.06 15.75 16.02
N ASP A 38 11.37 15.65 15.80
CA ASP A 38 11.94 15.20 14.52
C ASP A 38 12.28 13.71 14.51
N GLN A 39 12.02 12.94 15.57
CA GLN A 39 12.33 11.50 15.58
C GLN A 39 11.08 10.67 15.25
N VAL A 40 11.22 9.75 14.29
CA VAL A 40 10.21 8.77 13.92
C VAL A 40 10.68 7.39 14.36
N GLU A 41 9.79 6.65 15.02
CA GLU A 41 9.93 5.22 15.30
C GLU A 41 8.77 4.48 14.63
N ILE A 42 9.07 3.45 13.85
CA ILE A 42 8.11 2.52 13.28
C ILE A 42 8.34 1.14 13.91
N LEU A 43 7.39 0.69 14.71
CA LEU A 43 7.33 -0.69 15.21
C LEU A 43 6.64 -1.58 14.19
N ASN A 44 7.05 -2.86 14.12
CA ASN A 44 6.60 -3.83 13.13
C ASN A 44 6.76 -3.33 11.68
N PHE A 45 7.86 -2.66 11.38
CA PHE A 45 8.26 -2.36 10.01
C PHE A 45 8.57 -3.67 9.28
N ARG A 46 7.87 -3.95 8.18
CA ARG A 46 7.93 -5.22 7.46
C ARG A 46 9.06 -5.25 6.43
N ASP A 47 9.89 -6.26 6.52
CA ASP A 47 11.09 -6.48 5.73
C ASP A 47 11.25 -7.98 5.43
N ILE A 48 10.17 -8.63 4.99
CA ILE A 48 10.16 -10.08 4.75
C ILE A 48 10.93 -10.40 3.48
N ASP A 49 11.87 -11.35 3.57
CA ASP A 49 12.52 -11.93 2.40
C ASP A 49 11.59 -12.94 1.72
N TRP A 50 10.76 -12.44 0.81
CA TRP A 50 9.79 -13.24 0.05
C TRP A 50 10.44 -14.31 -0.83
N VAL A 51 11.66 -14.06 -1.33
CA VAL A 51 12.42 -15.04 -2.12
C VAL A 51 12.81 -16.24 -1.26
N LYS A 52 13.36 -15.96 -0.07
CA LYS A 52 13.72 -17.00 0.90
C LYS A 52 12.49 -17.76 1.39
N LEU A 53 11.39 -17.04 1.64
CA LEU A 53 10.14 -17.65 2.06
C LEU A 53 9.59 -18.59 0.96
N ASP A 54 9.57 -18.17 -0.30
CA ASP A 54 9.06 -18.97 -1.41
C ASP A 54 9.90 -20.25 -1.64
N LYS A 55 11.22 -20.13 -1.57
CA LYS A 55 12.16 -21.27 -1.70
C LYS A 55 12.10 -22.25 -0.52
N THR A 56 11.46 -21.88 0.59
CA THR A 56 11.35 -22.75 1.77
C THR A 56 10.14 -23.69 1.61
N PRO A 57 10.31 -25.03 1.69
CA PRO A 57 9.21 -25.99 1.53
C PRO A 57 7.98 -25.66 2.40
N THR A 58 6.78 -25.86 1.86
CA THR A 58 5.52 -25.48 2.52
C THR A 58 5.25 -26.24 3.81
N ASP A 59 5.79 -27.45 3.94
CA ASP A 59 5.73 -28.30 5.14
C ASP A 59 6.75 -27.90 6.22
N SER A 60 7.73 -27.03 5.90
CA SER A 60 8.71 -26.49 6.85
C SER A 60 8.14 -25.34 7.67
N ILE A 61 7.02 -25.61 8.36
CA ILE A 61 6.18 -24.62 9.07
C ILE A 61 7.00 -23.74 10.02
N GLN A 62 7.90 -24.33 10.82
CA GLN A 62 8.69 -23.57 11.79
C GLN A 62 9.68 -22.62 11.12
N THR A 63 10.37 -23.08 10.08
CA THR A 63 11.29 -22.24 9.31
C THR A 63 10.55 -21.07 8.64
N ARG A 64 9.37 -21.32 8.07
CA ARG A 64 8.55 -20.27 7.44
C ARG A 64 8.06 -19.24 8.47
N LYS A 65 7.62 -19.69 9.65
CA LYS A 65 7.26 -18.80 10.77
C LYS A 65 8.44 -17.97 11.24
N GLN A 66 9.63 -18.56 11.34
CA GLN A 66 10.85 -17.83 11.72
C GLN A 66 11.19 -16.76 10.68
N ILE A 67 11.12 -17.06 9.38
CA ILE A 67 11.37 -16.08 8.30
C ILE A 67 10.39 -14.91 8.40
N GLU A 68 9.11 -15.18 8.64
CA GLU A 68 8.12 -14.12 8.84
C GLU A 68 8.45 -13.27 10.07
N GLN A 69 8.77 -13.90 11.22
CA GLN A 69 9.11 -13.20 12.46
C GLN A 69 10.35 -12.32 12.33
N ASP A 70 11.42 -12.85 11.72
CA ASP A 70 12.66 -12.12 11.45
C ASP A 70 12.44 -10.98 10.45
N GLY A 71 11.39 -11.08 9.63
CA GLY A 71 10.96 -10.07 8.66
C GLY A 71 10.18 -8.90 9.27
N TYR A 72 10.11 -8.76 10.59
CA TYR A 72 9.62 -7.53 11.24
C TYR A 72 10.69 -6.93 12.13
N ARG A 73 10.87 -5.61 12.03
CA ARG A 73 11.86 -4.88 12.83
C ARG A 73 11.34 -3.52 13.26
N THR A 74 12.10 -2.88 14.15
CA THR A 74 11.92 -1.45 14.45
C THR A 74 12.77 -0.63 13.48
N LEU A 75 12.19 0.43 12.91
CA LEU A 75 12.91 1.40 12.10
C LEU A 75 12.86 2.77 12.77
N ASN A 76 14.02 3.41 12.94
CA ASN A 76 14.16 4.73 13.53
C ASN A 76 14.87 5.68 12.55
N PHE A 77 14.37 6.88 12.39
CA PHE A 77 14.98 7.90 11.54
C PHE A 77 14.45 9.30 11.86
N PRO A 78 15.20 10.37 11.53
CA PRO A 78 14.69 11.73 11.56
C PRO A 78 13.56 11.94 10.53
N LEU A 79 12.42 12.51 10.92
CA LEU A 79 11.35 12.89 10.00
C LEU A 79 11.89 13.79 8.87
N SER A 80 12.78 14.73 9.23
CA SER A 80 13.45 15.62 8.28
C SER A 80 14.28 14.89 7.23
N ASP A 81 14.64 13.61 7.44
CA ASP A 81 15.31 12.81 6.42
C ASP A 81 14.37 12.38 5.29
N ILE A 82 13.05 12.40 5.45
CA ILE A 82 12.12 12.13 4.34
C ILE A 82 12.24 13.25 3.29
N GLN A 83 12.72 12.91 2.09
CA GLN A 83 13.00 13.87 1.02
C GLN A 83 12.01 13.78 -0.14
N THR A 84 11.73 12.57 -0.63
CA THR A 84 10.96 12.40 -1.86
C THR A 84 9.88 11.34 -1.71
N LEU A 85 8.92 11.39 -2.63
CA LEU A 85 7.80 10.46 -2.71
C LEU A 85 7.76 9.84 -4.10
N LYS A 86 7.47 8.55 -4.17
CA LYS A 86 7.15 7.85 -5.41
C LYS A 86 5.80 7.15 -5.26
N VAL A 87 5.00 7.13 -6.32
CA VAL A 87 3.80 6.30 -6.41
C VAL A 87 4.14 5.06 -7.22
N ALA A 88 3.85 3.88 -6.67
CA ALA A 88 4.05 2.62 -7.35
C ALA A 88 2.70 2.00 -7.74
N VAL A 89 2.61 1.55 -8.99
CA VAL A 89 1.43 0.88 -9.55
C VAL A 89 1.87 -0.49 -10.04
N SER A 90 1.32 -1.54 -9.44
CA SER A 90 1.61 -2.93 -9.77
C SER A 90 0.47 -3.55 -10.57
N HIS A 91 0.74 -3.93 -11.82
CA HIS A 91 -0.22 -4.60 -12.68
C HIS A 91 -0.08 -6.11 -12.56
N PHE A 92 -1.09 -6.73 -11.97
CA PHE A 92 -1.17 -8.19 -11.73
C PHE A 92 -2.26 -8.87 -12.57
N SER A 93 -3.00 -8.11 -13.37
CA SER A 93 -4.15 -8.55 -14.14
C SER A 93 -3.95 -8.24 -15.62
N ALA A 94 -4.54 -9.06 -16.49
CA ALA A 94 -4.62 -8.75 -17.92
C ALA A 94 -5.50 -7.52 -18.23
N ILE A 95 -6.37 -7.13 -17.28
CA ILE A 95 -7.14 -5.88 -17.34
C ILE A 95 -6.29 -4.80 -16.68
N SER A 96 -5.80 -3.85 -17.47
CA SER A 96 -4.86 -2.80 -17.06
C SER A 96 -5.33 -1.98 -15.87
N GLU A 97 -6.62 -1.68 -15.80
CA GLU A 97 -7.26 -0.84 -14.79
C GLU A 97 -7.25 -1.51 -13.41
N ILE A 98 -7.17 -2.85 -13.37
CA ILE A 98 -7.05 -3.63 -12.14
C ILE A 98 -5.57 -3.71 -11.76
N ALA A 99 -5.14 -2.80 -10.89
CA ALA A 99 -3.79 -2.73 -10.39
C ALA A 99 -3.79 -2.52 -8.87
N HIS A 100 -2.61 -2.67 -8.27
CA HIS A 100 -2.37 -2.36 -6.87
C HIS A 100 -1.53 -1.09 -6.75
N LEU A 101 -2.01 -0.13 -5.96
CA LEU A 101 -1.35 1.16 -5.77
C LEU A 101 -0.76 1.25 -4.36
N PHE A 102 0.49 1.69 -4.27
CA PHE A 102 1.18 1.96 -3.00
C PHE A 102 2.13 3.15 -3.17
N ILE A 103 2.62 3.72 -2.07
CA ILE A 103 3.55 4.85 -2.10
C ILE A 103 4.86 4.52 -1.40
N LEU A 104 5.94 5.16 -1.84
CA LEU A 104 7.30 4.96 -1.36
C LEU A 104 7.87 6.31 -0.92
N PHE A 105 8.10 6.47 0.37
CA PHE A 105 8.87 7.58 0.92
C PHE A 105 10.36 7.24 0.82
N GLU A 106 11.17 8.15 0.31
CA GLU A 106 12.63 7.97 0.26
C GLU A 106 13.31 8.96 1.21
N LEU A 107 14.15 8.41 2.08
CA LEU A 107 14.99 9.15 3.00
C LEU A 107 16.22 9.73 2.29
N LYS A 108 16.90 10.67 2.96
CA LYS A 108 18.13 11.30 2.50
C LYS A 108 19.24 10.30 2.18
N ASP A 109 19.34 9.21 2.94
CA ASP A 109 20.30 8.12 2.77
C ASP A 109 19.87 7.07 1.73
N LYS A 110 18.76 7.31 1.02
CA LYS A 110 18.13 6.40 0.04
C LYS A 110 17.41 5.20 0.64
N THR A 111 17.28 5.12 1.95
CA THR A 111 16.37 4.16 2.59
C THR A 111 14.93 4.46 2.14
N VAL A 112 14.20 3.41 1.75
CA VAL A 112 12.80 3.51 1.32
C VAL A 112 11.87 2.96 2.39
N ILE A 113 10.84 3.73 2.70
CA ILE A 113 9.72 3.36 3.55
C ILE A 113 8.49 3.33 2.65
N GLY A 114 8.04 2.14 2.32
CA GLY A 114 6.83 1.97 1.55
C GLY A 114 5.59 1.87 2.44
N LEU A 115 4.50 2.46 1.99
CA LEU A 115 3.17 2.32 2.57
C LEU A 115 2.28 1.59 1.57
N SER A 116 1.86 0.38 1.92
CA SER A 116 0.88 -0.39 1.15
C SER A 116 -0.41 -0.54 1.95
N VAL A 117 -1.53 -0.18 1.34
CA VAL A 117 -2.86 -0.40 1.90
C VAL A 117 -3.37 -1.73 1.37
N GLU A 118 -3.58 -2.70 2.23
CA GLU A 118 -3.90 -4.08 1.84
C GLU A 118 -5.25 -4.52 2.40
N ALA A 119 -5.89 -5.45 1.69
CA ALA A 119 -6.91 -6.31 2.28
C ALA A 119 -6.20 -7.29 3.23
N ARG A 120 -6.48 -7.21 4.53
CA ARG A 120 -5.92 -8.08 5.55
C ARG A 120 -6.60 -9.45 5.45
N LYS A 121 -5.83 -10.47 5.09
CA LYS A 121 -6.35 -11.81 4.78
C LYS A 121 -6.10 -12.77 5.93
N GLU A 122 -7.05 -13.66 6.19
CA GLU A 122 -6.86 -14.78 7.10
C GLU A 122 -6.09 -15.94 6.43
N GLN A 123 -5.62 -16.89 7.23
CA GLN A 123 -4.93 -18.07 6.76
C GLN A 123 -5.84 -18.90 5.85
N GLY A 124 -5.35 -19.24 4.66
CA GLY A 124 -6.13 -19.96 3.64
C GLY A 124 -7.01 -19.05 2.78
N GLU A 125 -6.93 -17.73 2.97
CA GLU A 125 -7.68 -16.78 2.15
C GLU A 125 -6.86 -16.15 1.02
N ASP A 126 -7.47 -16.17 -0.16
CA ASP A 126 -7.04 -15.37 -1.30
C ASP A 126 -7.94 -14.15 -1.48
N TYR A 127 -7.34 -13.10 -2.02
CA TYR A 127 -8.10 -11.91 -2.37
C TYR A 127 -9.05 -12.22 -3.52
N THR A 128 -10.30 -11.76 -3.40
CA THR A 128 -11.28 -11.81 -4.47
C THR A 128 -12.08 -10.52 -4.51
N LEU A 129 -12.48 -10.09 -5.72
CA LEU A 129 -13.34 -8.90 -5.88
C LEU A 129 -14.67 -9.05 -5.11
N ILE A 130 -15.24 -10.26 -5.08
CA ILE A 130 -16.47 -10.56 -4.33
C ILE A 130 -16.24 -10.42 -2.83
N GLY A 131 -15.10 -10.91 -2.31
CA GLY A 131 -14.72 -10.69 -0.92
C GLY A 131 -14.59 -9.20 -0.58
N GLY A 132 -13.98 -8.43 -1.50
CA GLY A 132 -13.90 -6.97 -1.39
C GLY A 132 -15.25 -6.26 -1.42
N LEU A 133 -16.25 -6.79 -2.14
CA LEU A 133 -17.62 -6.24 -2.18
C LEU A 133 -18.47 -6.62 -0.96
N THR A 134 -18.13 -7.71 -0.28
CA THR A 134 -18.92 -8.27 0.84
C THR A 134 -18.27 -8.03 2.20
N ALA A 135 -17.34 -7.06 2.26
CA ALA A 135 -16.61 -6.68 3.46
C ALA A 135 -16.01 -7.92 4.16
N LYS A 136 -15.38 -8.78 3.36
CA LYS A 136 -14.78 -10.02 3.85
C LYS A 136 -13.48 -9.77 4.62
N PHE A 137 -12.76 -8.72 4.23
CA PHE A 137 -11.44 -8.41 4.75
C PHE A 137 -11.47 -7.13 5.60
N GLU A 138 -10.51 -6.99 6.49
CA GLU A 138 -10.15 -5.73 7.14
C GLU A 138 -9.17 -4.94 6.27
N VAL A 139 -9.08 -3.62 6.51
CA VAL A 139 -8.00 -2.79 5.97
C VAL A 139 -6.79 -2.90 6.88
N ILE A 140 -5.61 -3.10 6.30
CA ILE A 140 -4.34 -2.93 7.02
C ILE A 140 -3.42 -1.99 6.24
N TYR A 141 -2.76 -1.08 6.95
CA TYR A 141 -1.65 -0.30 6.40
C TYR A 141 -0.36 -1.02 6.77
N LEU A 142 0.42 -1.39 5.76
CA LEU A 142 1.72 -2.01 5.95
C LEU A 142 2.79 -0.97 5.65
N LEU A 143 3.68 -0.78 6.61
CA LEU A 143 4.90 0.00 6.45
C LEU A 143 6.05 -0.99 6.27
N GLY A 144 6.73 -0.95 5.14
CA GLY A 144 7.75 -1.95 4.81
C GLY A 144 8.84 -1.45 3.89
N SER A 145 9.88 -2.26 3.73
CA SER A 145 11.03 -1.92 2.89
C SER A 145 10.67 -1.99 1.40
N HIS A 146 11.54 -1.40 0.57
CA HIS A 146 11.44 -1.57 -0.89
C HIS A 146 11.49 -3.06 -1.28
N ASN A 147 12.41 -3.82 -0.69
CA ASN A 147 12.59 -5.24 -0.99
C ASN A 147 11.37 -6.07 -0.58
N ASP A 148 10.71 -5.70 0.53
CA ASP A 148 9.47 -6.35 0.95
C ASP A 148 8.33 -6.03 -0.03
N LEU A 149 7.99 -4.76 -0.20
CA LEU A 149 6.79 -4.39 -0.95
C LEU A 149 6.95 -4.62 -2.44
N VAL A 150 8.02 -4.10 -3.03
CA VAL A 150 8.27 -4.20 -4.47
C VAL A 150 8.79 -5.60 -4.82
N GLY A 151 9.67 -6.17 -3.99
CA GLY A 151 10.19 -7.52 -4.23
C GLY A 151 9.11 -8.61 -4.19
N LEU A 152 8.08 -8.48 -3.34
CA LEU A 152 6.91 -9.37 -3.38
C LEU A 152 6.21 -9.36 -4.75
N ARG A 153 6.08 -8.17 -5.36
CA ARG A 153 5.44 -8.02 -6.68
C ARG A 153 6.29 -8.65 -7.77
N GLN A 154 7.61 -8.50 -7.68
CA GLN A 154 8.54 -9.18 -8.58
C GLN A 154 8.46 -10.71 -8.48
N GLN A 155 8.37 -11.27 -7.26
CA GLN A 155 8.20 -12.71 -7.08
C GLN A 155 6.92 -13.25 -7.71
N ARG A 156 5.90 -12.40 -7.86
CA ARG A 156 4.64 -12.71 -8.52
C ARG A 156 4.64 -12.40 -10.01
N TYR A 157 5.78 -11.97 -10.57
CA TYR A 157 5.92 -11.56 -11.96
C TYR A 157 4.96 -10.42 -12.35
N GLU A 158 4.68 -9.51 -11.41
CA GLU A 158 3.84 -8.32 -11.66
C GLU A 158 4.70 -7.21 -12.29
N ASP A 159 4.12 -6.47 -13.24
CA ASP A 159 4.74 -5.28 -13.81
C ASP A 159 4.54 -4.09 -12.87
N VAL A 160 5.63 -3.60 -12.27
CA VAL A 160 5.59 -2.48 -11.34
C VAL A 160 6.12 -1.22 -12.00
N TYR A 161 5.32 -0.16 -12.06
CA TYR A 161 5.76 1.16 -12.49
C TYR A 161 5.92 2.08 -11.28
N ILE A 162 7.07 2.75 -11.15
CA ILE A 162 7.38 3.62 -10.02
C ILE A 162 7.55 5.06 -10.52
N TYR A 163 6.58 5.91 -10.20
CA TYR A 163 6.48 7.30 -10.64
C TYR A 163 6.99 8.23 -9.53
N PRO A 164 8.15 8.89 -9.68
CA PRO A 164 8.58 9.91 -8.73
C PRO A 164 7.68 11.13 -8.82
N ILE A 165 7.33 11.71 -7.67
CA ILE A 165 6.35 12.79 -7.58
C ILE A 165 7.04 14.13 -7.33
N LYS A 166 6.60 15.16 -8.05
CA LYS A 166 6.94 16.56 -7.81
C LYS A 166 6.28 17.01 -6.51
N ALA A 167 7.02 16.92 -5.41
CA ALA A 167 6.59 17.40 -4.10
C ALA A 167 7.79 17.95 -3.34
N LYS A 168 7.59 19.01 -2.57
CA LYS A 168 8.62 19.55 -1.67
C LYS A 168 8.77 18.61 -0.47
N PRO A 169 9.97 18.46 0.11
CA PRO A 169 10.18 17.60 1.28
C PRO A 169 9.18 17.85 2.42
N ALA A 170 8.83 19.12 2.68
CA ALA A 170 7.85 19.47 3.71
C ALA A 170 6.43 18.91 3.45
N GLU A 171 6.01 18.83 2.18
CA GLU A 171 4.72 18.24 1.77
C GLU A 171 4.76 16.72 1.96
N VAL A 172 5.87 16.08 1.57
CA VAL A 172 6.08 14.64 1.74
C VAL A 172 6.11 14.24 3.21
N GLN A 173 6.80 15.02 4.06
CA GLN A 173 6.83 14.82 5.51
C GLN A 173 5.44 15.00 6.14
N SER A 174 4.64 15.94 5.63
CA SER A 174 3.26 16.14 6.09
C SER A 174 2.39 14.94 5.72
N LEU A 175 2.52 14.41 4.50
CA LEU A 175 1.83 13.19 4.08
C LEU A 175 2.22 11.99 4.94
N PHE A 176 3.50 11.84 5.27
CA PHE A 176 3.97 10.79 6.17
C PHE A 176 3.32 10.88 7.55
N LYS A 177 3.18 12.09 8.13
CA LYS A 177 2.50 12.27 9.43
C LYS A 177 1.03 11.85 9.38
N VAL A 178 0.32 12.23 8.31
CA VAL A 178 -1.09 11.85 8.11
C VAL A 178 -1.22 10.34 7.96
N ALA A 179 -0.32 9.72 7.17
CA ALA A 179 -0.25 8.27 7.03
C ALA A 179 0.03 7.57 8.37
N ALA A 180 1.00 8.06 9.15
CA ALA A 180 1.35 7.53 10.47
C ALA A 180 0.17 7.59 11.46
N ALA A 181 -0.55 8.71 11.49
CA ALA A 181 -1.74 8.87 12.32
C ALA A 181 -2.85 7.88 11.90
N ARG A 182 -3.07 7.70 10.59
CA ARG A 182 -4.04 6.73 10.06
C ARG A 182 -3.66 5.29 10.37
N THR A 183 -2.38 4.93 10.20
CA THR A 183 -1.84 3.61 10.58
C THR A 183 -2.16 3.28 12.04
N ASN A 184 -1.85 4.20 12.97
CA ASN A 184 -2.15 4.01 14.39
C ASN A 184 -3.64 3.97 14.70
N GLN A 185 -4.47 4.69 13.95
CA GLN A 185 -5.91 4.67 14.15
C GLN A 185 -6.51 3.32 13.73
N LEU A 186 -6.05 2.73 12.62
CA LEU A 186 -6.49 1.41 12.16
C LEU A 186 -6.07 0.28 13.12
N ASP A 187 -4.92 0.42 13.78
CA ASP A 187 -4.49 -0.53 14.81
C ASP A 187 -5.42 -0.51 16.04
N LYS A 188 -5.89 0.68 16.44
CA LYS A 188 -6.79 0.84 17.59
C LYS A 188 -8.26 0.58 17.25
N ASN A 189 -8.68 0.99 16.06
CA ASN A 189 -10.04 0.93 15.55
C ASN A 189 -9.98 0.34 14.14
N PRO A 190 -9.96 -0.99 14.02
CA PRO A 190 -9.90 -1.66 12.73
C PRO A 190 -11.13 -1.30 11.90
N GLU A 191 -10.97 -1.31 10.58
CA GLU A 191 -12.04 -0.99 9.63
C GLU A 191 -12.12 -2.06 8.54
N LEU A 192 -13.32 -2.28 8.01
CA LEU A 192 -13.54 -3.24 6.93
C LEU A 192 -13.07 -2.68 5.59
N TYR A 193 -12.37 -3.51 4.83
CA TYR A 193 -12.03 -3.27 3.44
C TYR A 193 -13.29 -3.27 2.58
N HIS A 194 -13.33 -2.37 1.61
CA HIS A 194 -14.39 -2.38 0.62
C HIS A 194 -13.89 -1.97 -0.75
N LEU A 195 -14.21 -2.77 -1.77
CA LEU A 195 -13.72 -2.60 -3.13
C LEU A 195 -13.92 -1.18 -3.68
N PHE A 196 -15.03 -0.51 -3.37
CA PHE A 196 -15.33 0.84 -3.89
C PHE A 196 -15.01 2.00 -2.94
N PHE A 197 -14.88 1.76 -1.64
CA PHE A 197 -14.92 2.85 -0.64
C PHE A 197 -13.69 2.86 0.27
N LYS A 198 -13.11 1.69 0.56
CA LYS A 198 -11.90 1.53 1.37
C LYS A 198 -11.00 0.49 0.72
N ASN A 199 -10.29 0.94 -0.31
CA ASN A 199 -9.31 0.16 -1.04
C ASN A 199 -7.97 0.91 -1.07
N CYS A 200 -6.97 0.34 -1.75
CA CYS A 200 -5.64 0.93 -1.80
C CYS A 200 -5.60 2.36 -2.37
N THR A 201 -6.41 2.64 -3.38
CA THR A 201 -6.44 3.96 -4.03
C THR A 201 -7.28 4.96 -3.23
N THR A 202 -8.47 4.59 -2.77
CA THR A 202 -9.33 5.53 -2.02
C THR A 202 -8.68 5.96 -0.71
N GLU A 203 -8.01 5.04 -0.02
CA GLU A 203 -7.28 5.33 1.21
C GLU A 203 -6.09 6.27 0.95
N ILE A 204 -5.26 6.01 -0.07
CA ILE A 204 -4.12 6.88 -0.40
C ILE A 204 -4.58 8.27 -0.83
N VAL A 205 -5.61 8.37 -1.69
CA VAL A 205 -6.17 9.66 -2.10
C VAL A 205 -6.79 10.41 -0.91
N SER A 206 -7.41 9.71 0.04
CA SER A 206 -7.92 10.31 1.29
C SER A 206 -6.80 10.93 2.14
N LEU A 207 -5.60 10.32 2.19
CA LEU A 207 -4.45 10.91 2.88
C LEU A 207 -3.98 12.20 2.17
N VAL A 208 -3.92 12.19 0.85
CA VAL A 208 -3.50 13.35 0.04
C VAL A 208 -4.50 14.51 0.17
N ASN A 209 -5.80 14.22 0.11
CA ASN A 209 -6.87 15.23 0.18
C ASN A 209 -6.93 15.96 1.54
N GLN A 210 -6.30 15.43 2.59
CA GLN A 210 -6.17 16.15 3.87
C GLN A 210 -5.17 17.29 3.82
N LEU A 211 -4.28 17.30 2.82
CA LEU A 211 -3.16 18.23 2.70
C LEU A 211 -3.20 19.07 1.41
N SER A 212 -4.02 18.66 0.44
CA SER A 212 -4.08 19.26 -0.88
C SER A 212 -5.50 19.28 -1.40
N ASP A 213 -5.86 20.36 -2.12
CA ASP A 213 -7.12 20.49 -2.86
C ASP A 213 -7.06 19.85 -4.26
N GLN A 214 -5.98 19.11 -4.55
CA GLN A 214 -5.80 18.43 -5.83
C GLN A 214 -6.97 17.49 -6.11
N LYS A 215 -7.56 17.63 -7.31
CA LYS A 215 -8.66 16.79 -7.73
C LYS A 215 -8.15 15.67 -8.61
N TYR A 216 -8.55 14.45 -8.29
CA TYR A 216 -8.33 13.26 -9.09
C TYR A 216 -9.66 12.82 -9.74
N PRO A 217 -9.65 12.19 -10.92
CA PRO A 217 -10.88 11.65 -11.52
C PRO A 217 -11.51 10.59 -10.61
N TRP A 218 -12.82 10.70 -10.36
CA TRP A 218 -13.54 9.78 -9.47
C TRP A 218 -13.37 8.31 -9.88
N PHE A 219 -13.44 8.02 -11.18
CA PHE A 219 -13.28 6.66 -11.70
C PHE A 219 -11.92 6.04 -11.33
N VAL A 220 -10.85 6.81 -11.40
CA VAL A 220 -9.49 6.37 -11.05
C VAL A 220 -9.39 6.11 -9.55
N GLN A 221 -9.93 7.03 -8.73
CA GLN A 221 -9.91 6.91 -7.27
C GLN A 221 -10.58 5.64 -6.76
N HIS A 222 -11.65 5.21 -7.42
CA HIS A 222 -12.54 4.17 -6.89
C HIS A 222 -12.50 2.84 -7.66
N LEU A 223 -12.17 2.86 -8.96
CA LEU A 223 -12.40 1.72 -9.86
C LEU A 223 -11.21 1.34 -10.73
N ALA A 224 -10.31 2.27 -11.03
CA ALA A 224 -9.19 2.04 -11.93
C ALA A 224 -7.84 2.50 -11.34
N PRO A 225 -7.33 1.82 -10.29
CA PRO A 225 -5.98 2.05 -9.79
C PRO A 225 -4.89 2.02 -10.88
N GLY A 226 -5.08 1.21 -11.92
CA GLY A 226 -4.14 1.10 -13.04
C GLY A 226 -3.96 2.40 -13.84
N ASP A 227 -4.97 3.26 -13.84
CA ASP A 227 -4.93 4.56 -14.51
C ASP A 227 -4.27 5.66 -13.66
N ALA A 228 -3.82 5.35 -12.44
CA ALA A 228 -3.21 6.34 -11.56
C ALA A 228 -1.94 6.95 -12.16
N GLY A 229 -1.09 6.13 -12.80
CA GLY A 229 0.10 6.62 -13.48
C GLY A 229 -0.24 7.63 -14.58
N LYS A 230 -1.24 7.32 -15.41
CA LYS A 230 -1.71 8.20 -16.48
C LYS A 230 -2.29 9.49 -15.92
N THR A 231 -3.10 9.38 -14.87
CA THR A 231 -3.68 10.53 -14.17
C THR A 231 -2.61 11.46 -13.62
N LEU A 232 -1.58 10.92 -12.98
CA LEU A 232 -0.47 11.70 -12.43
C LEU A 232 0.35 12.39 -13.54
N TYR A 233 0.50 11.74 -14.69
CA TYR A 233 1.14 12.32 -15.87
C TYR A 233 0.33 13.49 -16.45
N GLU A 234 -0.98 13.30 -16.64
CA GLU A 234 -1.89 14.34 -17.16
C GLU A 234 -1.99 15.56 -16.23
N LEU A 235 -1.82 15.35 -14.92
CA LEU A 235 -1.79 16.40 -13.90
C LEU A 235 -0.40 17.04 -13.71
N ASP A 236 0.59 16.69 -14.54
CA ASP A 236 1.98 17.16 -14.46
C ASP A 236 2.64 16.94 -13.08
N MET A 237 2.26 15.88 -12.37
CA MET A 237 2.73 15.57 -11.01
C MET A 237 4.01 14.73 -10.98
N ILE A 238 4.47 14.20 -12.10
CA ILE A 238 5.57 13.22 -12.16
C ILE A 238 6.89 13.92 -12.44
N ASP A 239 7.91 13.67 -11.62
CA ASP A 239 9.25 14.26 -11.72
C ASP A 239 10.14 13.50 -12.72
N VAL A 240 9.58 13.17 -13.88
CA VAL A 240 10.27 12.60 -15.03
C VAL A 240 9.75 13.30 -16.27
N LYS A 241 10.66 13.78 -17.11
CA LYS A 241 10.30 14.33 -18.41
C LYS A 241 10.12 13.18 -19.41
N ALA A 242 8.96 13.13 -20.04
CA ALA A 242 8.62 12.22 -21.12
C ALA A 242 7.68 12.96 -22.08
N ASP A 243 7.80 12.69 -23.38
CA ASP A 243 6.97 13.33 -24.41
C ASP A 243 5.59 12.65 -24.54
N SER A 244 5.47 11.41 -24.06
CA SER A 244 4.21 10.66 -23.98
C SER A 244 4.11 9.79 -22.73
N PHE A 245 2.90 9.35 -22.39
CA PHE A 245 2.69 8.44 -21.26
C PHE A 245 3.33 7.06 -21.51
N GLU A 246 3.33 6.58 -22.74
CA GLU A 246 3.97 5.31 -23.12
C GLU A 246 5.50 5.39 -22.98
N GLU A 247 6.11 6.53 -23.28
CA GLU A 247 7.52 6.77 -23.01
C GLU A 247 7.77 6.78 -21.49
N LEU A 248 6.95 7.50 -20.73
CA LEU A 248 7.05 7.53 -19.28
C LEU A 248 7.00 6.12 -18.70
N GLN A 249 6.04 5.29 -19.11
CA GLN A 249 5.92 3.90 -18.65
C GLN A 249 7.19 3.09 -18.90
N LYS A 250 7.87 3.27 -20.04
CA LYS A 250 9.15 2.59 -20.31
C LYS A 250 10.27 3.06 -19.38
N LEU A 251 10.28 4.35 -19.04
CA LEU A 251 11.28 4.96 -18.15
C LEU A 251 11.05 4.58 -16.67
N THR A 252 9.80 4.39 -16.27
CA THR A 252 9.41 4.13 -14.88
C THR A 252 9.10 2.67 -14.57
N LEU A 253 9.12 1.79 -15.58
CA LEU A 253 9.03 0.35 -15.37
C LEU A 253 10.20 -0.11 -14.51
N TYR A 254 9.87 -0.64 -13.34
CA TYR A 254 10.85 -1.17 -12.42
C TYR A 254 11.46 -2.46 -12.98
N LYS A 255 12.78 -2.47 -13.10
CA LYS A 255 13.58 -3.63 -13.49
C LYS A 255 14.49 -3.99 -12.31
N PRO A 256 14.51 -5.25 -11.86
CA PRO A 256 15.42 -5.72 -10.82
C PRO A 256 16.90 -5.52 -11.19
#